data_AF-A0A832I7Z5-F1
#
_entry.id   AF-A0A832I7Z5-F1
#
_cell.length_a   1.000
_cell.length_b   1.000
_cell.length_c   1.000
_cell.angle_alpha   90.00
_cell.angle_beta   90.00
_cell.angle_gamma   90.00
#
_symmetry.space_group_name_H-M   'P 1'
#
loop_
_entity.id
_entity.type
_entity.pdbx_description
1 polymer ?
#
loop_
_entity_poly.entity_id
_entity_poly.type
_entity_poly.pdbx_seq_one_letter_code
_entity_poly.pdbx_strand_id
1 'polypeptide(L)'
;MYNQYNLEANNSLEKIVKNFKTFLYSEDISKGSIRSYLSDLRHFLGWFFFFLESNRLLKLKDLINPQEGLTINNFCFCLKKINPKVLDAYKNFLIENNIPPKTINRRLSSLRRFGAFCQTQNWLSENVFESLKNVSLNQKLPEEKYFLEEFKTSLWQKGASSSTIKNYLNDVKQFIAWHKKENQ
;
A
#
# COMPACT_ATOMS: atom_id res chain seq x y z
N MET A 1 -4.36 -10.71 15.03
CA MET A 1 -5.05 -12.01 15.16
C MET A 1 -4.87 -12.78 13.87
N TYR A 2 -4.28 -13.99 13.95
CA TYR A 2 -4.08 -14.89 12.82
C TYR A 2 -5.41 -15.60 12.53
N ASN A 3 -6.06 -15.28 11.40
CA ASN A 3 -7.36 -15.86 11.03
C ASN A 3 -7.14 -17.22 10.35
N GLN A 4 -7.82 -18.28 10.80
CA GLN A 4 -7.66 -19.67 10.36
C GLN A 4 -8.12 -19.91 8.90
N TYR A 5 -8.95 -19.00 8.34
CA TYR A 5 -9.31 -18.96 6.91
C TYR A 5 -8.13 -18.60 5.98
N ASN A 6 -6.96 -18.28 6.54
CA ASN A 6 -5.74 -18.02 5.77
C ASN A 6 -5.13 -19.27 5.13
N LEU A 7 -5.28 -20.51 5.63
CA LEU A 7 -4.42 -21.62 5.15
C LEU A 7 -4.70 -22.08 3.70
N GLU A 8 -5.97 -22.25 3.31
CA GLU A 8 -6.34 -22.70 1.95
C GLU A 8 -6.28 -21.57 0.91
N ALA A 9 -6.70 -20.37 1.31
CA ALA A 9 -6.45 -19.15 0.55
C ALA A 9 -4.94 -18.93 0.37
N ASN A 10 -4.12 -19.16 1.41
CA ASN A 10 -2.66 -19.03 1.31
C ASN A 10 -2.05 -20.02 0.32
N ASN A 11 -2.44 -21.29 0.32
CA ASN A 11 -1.91 -22.25 -0.64
C ASN A 11 -2.20 -21.85 -2.10
N SER A 12 -3.41 -21.34 -2.34
CA SER A 12 -3.81 -20.86 -3.68
C SER A 12 -3.10 -19.55 -4.06
N LEU A 13 -2.92 -18.64 -3.11
CA LEU A 13 -2.14 -17.43 -3.28
C LEU A 13 -0.66 -17.74 -3.51
N GLU A 14 -0.11 -18.79 -2.90
CA GLU A 14 1.26 -19.24 -3.14
C GLU A 14 1.45 -19.73 -4.58
N LYS A 15 0.43 -20.31 -5.23
CA LYS A 15 0.48 -20.61 -6.67
C LYS A 15 0.62 -19.34 -7.52
N ILE A 16 -0.17 -18.31 -7.20
CA ILE A 16 -0.09 -17.01 -7.88
C ILE A 16 1.27 -16.34 -7.65
N VAL A 17 1.75 -16.34 -6.41
CA VAL A 17 3.06 -15.80 -6.02
C VAL A 17 4.20 -16.57 -6.72
N LYS A 18 4.07 -17.89 -6.89
CA LYS A 18 5.04 -18.72 -7.63
C LYS A 18 5.05 -18.37 -9.12
N ASN A 19 3.88 -18.19 -9.74
CA ASN A 19 3.82 -17.78 -11.15
C ASN A 19 4.42 -16.38 -11.35
N PHE A 20 4.14 -15.44 -10.45
CA PHE A 20 4.76 -14.12 -10.47
C PHE A 20 6.28 -14.21 -10.27
N LYS A 21 6.78 -15.10 -9.40
CA LYS A 21 8.21 -15.37 -9.24
C LYS A 21 8.85 -15.84 -10.56
N THR A 22 8.19 -16.73 -11.30
CA THR A 22 8.67 -17.20 -12.61
C THR A 22 8.75 -16.05 -13.62
N PHE A 23 7.71 -15.21 -13.68
CA PHE A 23 7.71 -14.00 -14.51
C PHE A 23 8.88 -13.05 -14.16
N LEU A 24 9.17 -12.85 -12.88
CA LEU A 24 10.29 -12.00 -12.49
C LEU A 24 11.66 -12.60 -12.88
N TYR A 25 11.80 -13.92 -12.89
CA TYR A 25 13.02 -14.55 -13.40
C TYR A 25 13.18 -14.40 -14.91
N SER A 26 12.09 -14.48 -15.68
CA SER A 26 12.17 -14.27 -17.14
C SER A 26 12.52 -12.84 -17.53
N GLU A 27 12.38 -11.90 -16.59
CA GLU A 27 12.74 -10.49 -16.75
C GLU A 27 14.14 -10.16 -16.16
N ASP A 28 14.97 -11.19 -15.92
CA ASP A 28 16.34 -11.08 -15.37
C ASP A 28 16.45 -10.26 -14.07
N ILE A 29 15.38 -10.23 -13.27
CA ILE A 29 15.37 -9.51 -11.98
C ILE A 29 16.25 -10.25 -10.96
N SER A 30 17.07 -9.49 -10.23
CA SER A 30 17.96 -10.06 -9.22
C SER A 30 17.20 -10.85 -8.13
N LYS A 31 17.81 -11.92 -7.60
CA LYS A 31 17.21 -12.75 -6.53
C LYS A 31 16.83 -11.93 -5.28
N GLY A 32 17.57 -10.87 -4.97
CA GLY A 32 17.25 -9.96 -3.85
C GLY A 32 16.00 -9.14 -4.12
N SER A 33 15.87 -8.59 -5.33
CA SER A 33 14.69 -7.85 -5.77
C SER A 33 13.46 -8.76 -5.88
N ILE A 34 13.61 -9.99 -6.37
CA ILE A 34 12.53 -10.98 -6.40
C ILE A 34 11.98 -11.23 -5.00
N ARG A 35 12.85 -11.53 -4.02
CA ARG A 35 12.40 -11.74 -2.63
C ARG A 35 11.61 -10.54 -2.09
N SER A 36 12.06 -9.33 -2.40
CA SER A 36 11.40 -8.09 -2.04
C SER A 36 10.01 -7.98 -2.67
N TYR A 37 9.90 -8.22 -3.99
CA TYR A 37 8.64 -8.20 -4.74
C TYR A 37 7.63 -9.23 -4.22
N LEU A 38 8.05 -10.46 -3.93
CA LEU A 38 7.15 -11.50 -3.40
C LEU A 38 6.66 -11.17 -1.98
N SER A 39 7.52 -10.62 -1.13
CA SER A 39 7.13 -10.16 0.21
C SER A 39 6.09 -9.04 0.14
N ASP A 40 6.28 -8.10 -0.78
CA ASP A 40 5.36 -6.98 -0.96
C ASP A 40 4.02 -7.41 -1.54
N LEU A 41 4.04 -8.31 -2.52
CA LEU A 41 2.83 -8.87 -3.10
C LEU A 41 2.00 -9.60 -2.03
N ARG A 42 2.61 -10.49 -1.23
CA ARG A 42 1.90 -11.20 -0.15
C ARG A 42 1.25 -10.23 0.84
N HIS A 43 1.97 -9.19 1.23
CA HIS A 43 1.41 -8.18 2.13
C HIS A 43 0.22 -7.45 1.51
N PHE A 44 0.32 -7.05 0.24
CA PHE A 44 -0.80 -6.41 -0.44
C PHE A 44 -2.00 -7.36 -0.57
N LEU A 45 -1.79 -8.61 -0.98
CA LEU A 45 -2.87 -9.58 -1.12
C LEU A 45 -3.57 -9.84 0.22
N GLY A 46 -2.80 -10.03 1.30
CA GLY A 46 -3.35 -10.18 2.65
C GLY A 46 -4.18 -8.96 3.06
N TRP A 47 -3.67 -7.75 2.86
CA TRP A 47 -4.42 -6.52 3.11
C TRP A 47 -5.67 -6.42 2.22
N PHE A 48 -5.55 -6.76 0.94
CA PHE A 48 -6.60 -6.58 -0.05
C PHE A 48 -7.80 -7.49 0.24
N PHE A 49 -7.57 -8.77 0.53
CA PHE A 49 -8.66 -9.67 0.91
C PHE A 49 -9.31 -9.26 2.23
N PHE A 50 -8.50 -8.84 3.22
CA PHE A 50 -9.04 -8.29 4.47
C PHE A 50 -9.87 -7.03 4.23
N PHE A 51 -9.42 -6.14 3.34
CA PHE A 51 -10.13 -4.93 2.97
C PHE A 51 -11.47 -5.24 2.30
N LEU A 52 -11.51 -6.17 1.35
CA LEU A 52 -12.74 -6.58 0.68
C LEU A 52 -13.76 -7.15 1.65
N GLU A 53 -13.32 -8.01 2.57
CA GLU A 53 -14.18 -8.67 3.56
C GLU A 53 -14.70 -7.67 4.60
N SER A 54 -13.81 -6.82 5.14
CA SER A 54 -14.15 -5.81 6.14
C SER A 54 -15.11 -4.74 5.60
N ASN A 55 -15.01 -4.40 4.32
CA ASN A 55 -15.91 -3.45 3.65
C ASN A 55 -17.14 -4.13 3.02
N ARG A 56 -17.37 -5.43 3.29
CA ARG A 56 -18.49 -6.22 2.74
C ARG A 56 -18.60 -6.16 1.22
N LEU A 57 -17.48 -5.92 0.54
CA LEU A 57 -17.40 -5.91 -0.93
C LEU A 57 -17.39 -7.34 -1.48
N LEU A 58 -17.00 -8.30 -0.63
CA LEU A 58 -16.95 -9.71 -0.94
C LEU A 58 -16.92 -10.55 0.35
N LYS A 59 -17.41 -11.79 0.29
CA LYS A 59 -17.20 -12.80 1.34
C LYS A 59 -16.23 -13.85 0.80
N LEU A 60 -15.04 -13.93 1.36
CA LEU A 60 -13.97 -14.77 0.80
C LEU A 60 -14.36 -16.25 0.80
N LYS A 61 -15.10 -16.69 1.83
CA LYS A 61 -15.64 -18.06 1.92
C LYS A 61 -16.53 -18.46 0.74
N ASP A 62 -17.19 -17.50 0.08
CA ASP A 62 -18.07 -17.79 -1.07
C ASP A 62 -17.25 -18.00 -2.36
N LEU A 63 -15.95 -17.63 -2.35
CA LEU A 63 -15.02 -17.79 -3.47
C LEU A 63 -14.03 -18.95 -3.29
N ILE A 64 -13.91 -19.50 -2.09
CA ILE A 64 -13.00 -20.61 -1.81
C ILE A 64 -13.73 -21.91 -2.16
N ASN A 65 -13.19 -22.64 -3.13
CA ASN A 65 -13.62 -23.99 -3.41
C ASN A 65 -13.01 -24.94 -2.35
N PRO A 66 -13.79 -25.81 -1.69
CA PRO A 66 -13.27 -26.73 -0.66
C PRO A 66 -12.18 -27.70 -1.15
N GLN A 67 -12.12 -28.00 -2.44
CA GLN A 67 -11.16 -28.93 -3.05
C GLN A 67 -9.99 -28.20 -3.71
N GLU A 68 -10.24 -27.04 -4.30
CA GLU A 68 -9.27 -26.31 -5.15
C GLU A 68 -8.77 -25.00 -4.54
N GLY A 69 -9.34 -24.56 -3.42
CA GLY A 69 -9.06 -23.26 -2.83
C GLY A 69 -9.55 -22.10 -3.68
N LEU A 70 -8.78 -21.01 -3.73
CA LEU A 70 -9.10 -19.83 -4.54
C LEU A 70 -8.69 -20.06 -6.00
N THR A 71 -9.68 -20.29 -6.86
CA THR A 71 -9.45 -20.49 -8.30
C THR A 71 -8.94 -19.22 -8.99
N ILE A 72 -8.29 -19.37 -10.15
CA ILE A 72 -7.81 -18.22 -10.95
C ILE A 72 -8.99 -17.32 -11.35
N ASN A 73 -10.13 -17.89 -11.72
CA ASN A 73 -11.31 -17.10 -12.11
C ASN A 73 -11.83 -16.24 -10.94
N ASN A 74 -11.88 -16.81 -9.74
CA ASN A 74 -12.27 -16.08 -8.53
C ASN A 74 -11.23 -15.04 -8.14
N PHE A 75 -9.94 -15.34 -8.33
CA PHE A 75 -8.88 -14.36 -8.15
C PHE A 75 -9.00 -13.18 -9.13
N CYS A 76 -9.22 -13.45 -10.42
CA CYS A 76 -9.47 -12.43 -11.44
C CYS A 76 -10.71 -11.60 -11.12
N PHE A 77 -11.78 -12.22 -10.61
CA PHE A 77 -12.95 -11.50 -10.14
C PHE A 77 -12.61 -10.53 -8.99
N CYS A 78 -11.77 -10.94 -8.05
CA CYS A 78 -11.26 -10.05 -7.00
C CYS A 78 -10.42 -8.91 -7.59
N LEU A 79 -9.49 -9.20 -8.51
CA LEU A 79 -8.67 -8.16 -9.16
C LEU A 79 -9.50 -7.07 -9.84
N LYS A 80 -10.66 -7.41 -10.43
CA LYS A 80 -11.60 -6.44 -11.02
C LYS A 80 -12.22 -5.47 -10.01
N LYS A 81 -12.09 -5.72 -8.70
CA LYS A 81 -12.51 -4.78 -7.65
C LYS A 81 -11.48 -3.70 -7.38
N ILE A 82 -10.24 -3.86 -7.86
CA ILE A 82 -9.19 -2.86 -7.70
C ILE A 82 -9.52 -1.66 -8.59
N ASN A 83 -9.62 -0.50 -7.96
CA ASN A 83 -9.86 0.79 -8.59
C ASN A 83 -9.07 1.87 -7.81
N PRO A 84 -9.00 3.12 -8.29
CA PRO A 84 -8.23 4.17 -7.62
C PRO A 84 -8.55 4.33 -6.12
N LYS A 85 -9.83 4.20 -5.71
CA LYS A 85 -10.21 4.31 -4.29
C LYS A 85 -9.62 3.19 -3.44
N VAL A 86 -9.57 1.96 -3.95
CA VAL A 86 -8.94 0.82 -3.25
C VAL A 86 -7.42 1.03 -3.15
N LEU A 87 -6.80 1.52 -4.21
CA LEU A 87 -5.37 1.80 -4.24
C LEU A 87 -4.98 2.92 -3.27
N ASP A 88 -5.79 3.98 -3.18
CA ASP A 88 -5.63 5.05 -2.19
C ASP A 88 -5.85 4.53 -0.77
N ALA A 89 -6.84 3.65 -0.55
CA ALA A 89 -7.03 3.00 0.75
C ALA A 89 -5.81 2.17 1.19
N TYR A 90 -5.17 1.44 0.26
CA TYR A 90 -3.93 0.72 0.57
C TYR A 90 -2.80 1.66 0.95
N LYS A 91 -2.65 2.74 0.19
CA LYS A 91 -1.63 3.75 0.43
C LYS A 91 -1.83 4.42 1.80
N ASN A 92 -3.07 4.80 2.14
CA ASN A 92 -3.42 5.36 3.43
C ASN A 92 -3.17 4.38 4.57
N PHE A 93 -3.57 3.11 4.41
CA PHE A 93 -3.26 2.05 5.39
C PHE A 93 -1.76 1.97 5.69
N LEU A 94 -0.90 2.02 4.68
CA LEU A 94 0.55 2.00 4.89
C LEU A 94 1.05 3.25 5.62
N ILE A 95 0.49 4.42 5.32
CA ILE A 95 0.86 5.70 5.97
C ILE A 95 0.42 5.70 7.44
N GLU A 96 -0.82 5.33 7.72
CA GLU A 96 -1.42 5.29 9.07
C GLU A 96 -0.70 4.27 9.97
N ASN A 97 -0.20 3.17 9.39
CA ASN A 97 0.62 2.19 10.10
C ASN A 97 2.12 2.59 10.20
N ASN A 98 2.45 3.85 9.91
CA ASN A 98 3.81 4.42 10.04
C ASN A 98 4.88 3.63 9.26
N ILE A 99 4.51 3.05 8.13
CA ILE A 99 5.47 2.34 7.28
C ILE A 99 6.45 3.36 6.66
N PRO A 100 7.77 3.13 6.71
CA PRO A 100 8.73 4.07 6.16
C PRO A 100 8.45 4.39 4.67
N PRO A 101 8.53 5.65 4.21
CA PRO A 101 8.19 6.02 2.82
C PRO A 101 8.98 5.24 1.76
N LYS A 102 10.24 4.91 2.05
CA LYS A 102 11.07 4.02 1.20
C LYS A 102 10.42 2.64 1.03
N THR A 103 9.90 2.06 2.12
CA THR A 103 9.20 0.78 2.11
C THR A 103 7.86 0.89 1.39
N ILE A 104 7.11 1.98 1.58
CA ILE A 104 5.87 2.24 0.84
C ILE A 104 6.18 2.27 -0.67
N ASN A 105 7.13 3.08 -1.11
CA ASN A 105 7.51 3.19 -2.52
C ASN A 105 7.98 1.86 -3.11
N ARG A 106 8.72 1.06 -2.34
CA ARG A 106 9.09 -0.30 -2.73
C ARG A 106 7.85 -1.15 -2.98
N ARG A 107 6.89 -1.18 -2.04
CA ARG A 107 5.61 -1.91 -2.18
C ARG A 107 4.82 -1.45 -3.40
N LEU A 108 4.68 -0.14 -3.61
CA LEU A 108 3.95 0.40 -4.77
C LEU A 108 4.62 0.02 -6.09
N SER A 109 5.96 0.01 -6.14
CA SER A 109 6.70 -0.47 -7.31
C SER A 109 6.47 -1.96 -7.57
N SER A 110 6.42 -2.78 -6.51
CA SER A 110 6.11 -4.20 -6.59
C SER A 110 4.73 -4.43 -7.20
N LEU A 111 3.75 -3.60 -6.83
CA LEU A 111 2.38 -3.68 -7.36
C LEU A 111 2.29 -3.29 -8.83
N ARG A 112 3.01 -2.26 -9.29
CA ARG A 112 3.10 -1.94 -10.73
C ARG A 112 3.64 -3.13 -11.52
N ARG A 113 4.69 -3.77 -11.02
CA ARG A 113 5.28 -4.95 -11.66
C ARG A 113 4.35 -6.17 -11.64
N PHE A 114 3.61 -6.37 -10.55
CA PHE A 114 2.56 -7.38 -10.47
C PHE A 114 1.42 -7.12 -11.46
N GLY A 115 1.03 -5.85 -11.65
CA GLY A 115 0.06 -5.46 -12.65
C GLY A 115 0.48 -5.81 -14.07
N ALA A 116 1.74 -5.55 -14.43
CA ALA A 116 2.31 -5.97 -15.71
C ALA A 116 2.25 -7.49 -15.88
N PHE A 117 2.60 -8.26 -14.84
CA PHE A 117 2.42 -9.71 -14.83
C PHE A 117 0.95 -10.11 -15.08
N CYS A 118 0.00 -9.53 -14.36
CA CYS A 118 -1.43 -9.81 -14.56
C CYS A 118 -1.89 -9.54 -16.01
N GLN A 119 -1.34 -8.54 -16.69
CA GLN A 119 -1.62 -8.28 -18.11
C GLN A 119 -1.08 -9.41 -18.99
N THR A 120 0.16 -9.89 -18.77
CA THR A 120 0.71 -11.03 -19.53
C THR A 120 -0.12 -12.30 -19.38
N GLN A 121 -0.83 -12.45 -18.25
CA GLN A 121 -1.70 -13.59 -17.98
C GLN A 121 -3.16 -13.36 -18.44
N ASN A 122 -3.48 -12.21 -19.05
CA ASN A 122 -4.84 -11.78 -19.39
C ASN A 122 -5.81 -11.72 -18.18
N TRP A 123 -5.29 -11.51 -16.96
CA TRP A 123 -6.09 -11.35 -15.75
C TRP A 123 -6.64 -9.93 -15.59
N LEU A 124 -5.92 -8.95 -16.14
CA LEU A 124 -6.29 -7.55 -16.23
C LEU A 124 -6.08 -7.06 -17.66
N SER A 125 -7.02 -6.29 -18.21
CA SER A 125 -6.85 -5.63 -19.51
C SER A 125 -5.85 -4.47 -19.41
N GLU A 126 -5.90 -3.73 -18.31
CA GLU A 126 -5.05 -2.57 -18.05
C GLU A 126 -4.37 -2.68 -16.69
N ASN A 127 -3.15 -2.14 -16.59
CA ASN A 127 -2.44 -2.09 -15.33
C ASN A 127 -2.93 -0.92 -14.46
N VAL A 128 -3.99 -1.18 -13.69
CA VAL A 128 -4.56 -0.21 -12.73
C VAL A 128 -3.55 0.28 -11.69
N PHE A 129 -2.48 -0.48 -11.43
CA PHE A 129 -1.46 -0.13 -10.44
C PHE A 129 -0.51 0.97 -10.93
N GLU A 130 -0.47 1.29 -12.24
CA GLU A 130 0.32 2.43 -12.75
C GLU A 130 -0.13 3.77 -12.16
N SER A 131 -1.38 3.86 -11.72
CA SER A 131 -1.91 5.03 -11.01
C SER A 131 -1.24 5.28 -9.65
N LEU A 132 -0.58 4.28 -9.05
CA LEU A 132 0.08 4.41 -7.76
C LEU A 132 1.30 5.31 -7.88
N LYS A 133 1.21 6.55 -7.41
CA LYS A 133 2.36 7.47 -7.32
C LYS A 133 3.14 7.25 -6.02
N ASN A 134 4.46 7.35 -6.11
CA ASN A 134 5.36 7.29 -4.95
C ASN A 134 4.96 8.33 -3.89
N VAL A 135 5.12 7.97 -2.61
CA VAL A 135 5.09 8.90 -1.50
C VAL A 135 6.44 9.61 -1.40
N SER A 136 6.41 10.94 -1.34
CA SER A 136 7.61 11.74 -1.06
C SER A 136 7.95 11.68 0.43
N LEU A 137 9.24 11.56 0.76
CA LEU A 137 9.75 11.79 2.13
C LEU A 137 9.39 13.19 2.66
N ASN A 138 9.10 14.13 1.75
CA ASN A 138 8.67 15.49 2.04
C ASN A 138 7.17 15.66 1.81
N GLN A 139 6.30 14.77 2.32
CA GLN A 139 4.90 15.18 2.49
C GLN A 139 4.89 16.34 3.49
N LYS A 140 4.96 17.56 2.96
CA LYS A 140 4.47 18.74 3.64
C LYS A 140 3.07 18.35 4.13
N LEU A 141 2.86 18.46 5.45
CA LEU A 141 1.50 18.58 5.97
C LEU A 141 0.75 19.55 5.06
N PRO A 142 -0.53 19.33 4.76
CA PRO A 142 -1.30 20.31 4.02
C PRO A 142 -1.19 21.64 4.79
N GLU A 143 -0.34 22.54 4.28
CA GLU A 143 0.00 23.82 4.91
C GLU A 143 -1.29 24.62 5.11
N GLU A 144 -2.25 24.42 4.22
CA GLU A 144 -3.60 25.00 4.20
C GLU A 144 -4.47 24.64 5.42
N LYS A 145 -4.26 23.49 6.10
CA LYS A 145 -5.12 23.10 7.23
C LYS A 145 -4.62 23.59 8.59
N TYR A 146 -3.33 23.93 8.69
CA TYR A 146 -2.68 24.22 9.98
C TYR A 146 -1.95 25.56 10.01
N PHE A 147 -2.15 26.42 9.00
CA PHE A 147 -1.57 27.77 8.92
C PHE A 147 -0.05 27.80 9.20
N LEU A 148 0.69 26.76 8.79
CA LEU A 148 2.10 26.60 9.16
C LEU A 148 2.99 27.69 8.54
N GLU A 149 2.63 28.20 7.37
CA GLU A 149 3.35 29.31 6.73
C GLU A 149 3.09 30.65 7.44
N GLU A 150 1.89 30.86 7.99
CA GLU A 150 1.58 32.05 8.80
C GLU A 150 2.32 31.98 10.14
N PHE A 151 2.35 30.81 10.78
CA PHE A 151 3.13 30.60 11.99
C PHE A 151 4.62 30.84 11.76
N LYS A 152 5.18 30.28 10.68
CA LYS A 152 6.56 30.52 10.23
C LYS A 152 6.84 32.01 9.99
N THR A 153 5.94 32.70 9.30
CA THR A 153 6.05 34.14 9.03
C THR A 153 6.06 34.95 10.32
N SER A 154 5.21 34.60 11.30
CA SER A 154 5.17 35.26 12.61
C SER A 154 6.46 35.08 13.41
N LEU A 155 7.10 33.91 13.34
CA LEU A 155 8.38 33.65 14.00
C LEU A 155 9.50 34.46 13.36
N TRP A 156 9.51 34.53 12.03
CA TRP A 156 10.46 35.34 11.29
C TRP A 156 10.34 36.83 11.61
N GLN A 157 9.11 37.37 11.65
CA GLN A 157 8.84 38.76 12.05
C GLN A 157 9.26 39.06 13.49
N LYS A 158 9.21 38.07 14.39
CA LYS A 158 9.70 38.17 15.77
C LYS A 158 11.22 38.01 15.91
N GLY A 159 11.95 37.92 14.79
CA GLY A 159 13.41 37.80 14.78
C GLY A 159 13.93 36.41 15.15
N ALA A 160 13.10 35.37 15.09
CA ALA A 160 13.57 34.02 15.36
C ALA A 160 14.59 33.57 14.29
N SER A 161 15.65 32.90 14.73
CA SER A 161 16.67 32.38 13.82
C SER A 161 16.10 31.26 12.93
N SER A 162 16.73 31.03 11.77
CA SER A 162 16.28 29.95 10.86
C SER A 162 16.29 28.57 11.51
N SER A 163 17.21 28.30 12.45
CA SER A 163 17.26 27.04 13.20
C SER A 163 16.12 26.96 14.21
N THR A 164 15.82 28.05 14.90
CA THR A 164 14.68 28.17 15.82
C THR A 164 13.34 27.96 15.11
N ILE A 165 13.14 28.60 13.95
CA ILE A 165 11.93 28.44 13.12
C ILE A 165 11.76 26.98 12.71
N LYS A 166 12.84 26.34 12.26
CA LYS A 166 12.81 24.93 11.85
C LYS A 166 12.45 24.01 13.03
N ASN A 167 13.01 24.26 14.21
CA ASN A 167 12.73 23.46 15.41
C ASN A 167 11.25 23.58 15.82
N TYR A 168 10.74 24.81 15.96
CA TYR A 168 9.34 25.01 16.33
C TYR A 168 8.35 24.46 15.31
N LEU A 169 8.65 24.60 14.01
CA LEU A 169 7.83 23.94 12.99
C LEU A 169 7.85 22.42 13.18
N ASN A 170 9.00 21.82 13.48
CA ASN A 170 9.08 20.38 13.71
C ASN A 170 8.26 19.95 14.94
N ASP A 171 8.33 20.69 16.03
CA ASP A 171 7.59 20.40 17.27
C ASP A 171 6.08 20.49 17.05
N VAL A 172 5.60 21.51 16.34
CA VAL A 172 4.18 21.65 15.98
C VAL A 172 3.73 20.49 15.10
N LYS A 173 4.56 20.04 14.14
CA LYS A 173 4.25 18.88 13.31
C LYS A 173 4.13 17.60 14.14
N GLN A 174 5.03 17.40 15.11
CA GLN A 174 4.98 16.26 16.03
C GLN A 174 3.73 16.32 16.90
N PHE A 175 3.38 17.48 17.44
CA PHE A 175 2.16 17.68 18.23
C PHE A 175 0.89 17.37 17.42
N ILE A 176 0.79 17.86 16.18
CA ILE A 176 -0.36 17.58 15.29
C ILE A 176 -0.45 16.07 14.97
N ALA A 177 0.69 15.43 14.72
CA ALA A 177 0.75 13.99 14.46
C ALA A 177 0.29 13.18 15.68
N TRP A 178 0.75 13.56 16.88
CA TRP A 178 0.29 12.96 18.13
C TRP A 178 -1.21 13.18 18.37
N HIS A 179 -1.71 14.41 18.24
CA HIS A 179 -3.11 14.73 18.49
C HIS A 179 -4.07 13.92 17.58
N LYS A 180 -3.69 13.69 16.32
CA LYS A 180 -4.47 12.86 15.40
C LYS A 180 -4.53 11.40 15.83
N LYS A 181 -3.45 10.90 16.43
CA LYS A 181 -3.35 9.51 16.90
C LYS A 181 -4.25 9.26 18.12
N GLU A 182 -4.44 10.25 18.99
CA GLU A 182 -5.26 10.12 20.21
C GLU A 182 -6.75 10.42 20.00
N ASN A 183 -7.13 11.09 18.89
CA ASN A 183 -8.51 11.50 18.62
C ASN A 183 -9.12 10.84 17.36
N GLN A 184 -8.65 9.65 17.00
CA GLN A 184 -9.23 8.75 15.99
C GLN A 184 -9.61 7.43 16.64
#